data_AF-A0A1B6FSH0-F1
#
_entry.id   AF-A0A1B6FSH0-F1
#
_cell.length_a   1.000
_cell.length_b   1.000
_cell.length_c   1.000
_cell.angle_alpha   90.00
_cell.angle_beta   90.00
_cell.angle_gamma   90.00
#
_symmetry.space_group_name_H-M   'P 1'
#
loop_
_entity.id
_entity.type
_entity.pdbx_description
1 polymer ?
#
loop_
_entity_poly.entity_id
_entity_poly.type
_entity_poly.pdbx_seq_one_letter_code
_entity_poly.pdbx_strand_id
1 'polypeptide(L)'
;MAWSGEHRAFVVEDFIQNGESPINTQRAFRVRFALGRRDPVPDKKTIYSWVANFRETGSALKRKPPGRPRTATGPGNVDAVRASVQQSPRRSAKKHAAALRISDRSVRRILNRDLKMHPYKIVTAQELSERDCGVRVSLCQDLLRNIRPNDIVIFSDEAHFHLDGTVNRQNCRYWCEHNPQELHQRPLHSSKVT
;
A
#
# COMPACT_ATOMS: atom_id res chain seq x y z
N MET A 1 -15.44 -34.79 -4.38
CA MET A 1 -15.20 -34.80 -2.92
C MET A 1 -13.90 -34.07 -2.64
N ALA A 2 -13.87 -33.15 -1.66
CA ALA A 2 -12.63 -32.51 -1.23
C ALA A 2 -11.96 -33.42 -0.19
N TRP A 3 -10.72 -33.85 -0.44
CA TRP A 3 -9.97 -34.65 0.52
C TRP A 3 -9.52 -33.77 1.69
N SER A 4 -9.79 -34.19 2.93
CA SER A 4 -9.37 -33.50 4.15
C SER A 4 -7.87 -33.70 4.43
N GLY A 5 -7.33 -33.02 5.43
CA GLY A 5 -5.97 -33.28 5.91
C GLY A 5 -5.81 -34.70 6.43
N GLU A 6 -6.80 -35.18 7.18
CA GLU A 6 -6.85 -36.54 7.74
C GLU A 6 -6.82 -37.63 6.64
N HIS A 7 -7.60 -37.46 5.57
CA HIS A 7 -7.60 -38.40 4.45
C HIS A 7 -6.21 -38.53 3.82
N ARG A 8 -5.49 -37.41 3.67
CA ARG A 8 -4.14 -37.40 3.08
C ARG A 8 -3.11 -38.04 4.00
N ALA A 9 -3.15 -37.70 5.30
CA ALA A 9 -2.25 -38.24 6.30
C ALA A 9 -2.35 -39.77 6.35
N PHE A 10 -3.57 -40.30 6.47
CA PHE A 10 -3.82 -41.74 6.45
C PHE A 10 -3.28 -42.39 5.17
N VAL A 11 -3.53 -41.80 4.00
CA VAL A 11 -3.05 -42.37 2.73
C VAL A 11 -1.53 -42.42 2.67
N VAL A 12 -0.83 -41.38 3.14
CA VAL A 12 0.63 -41.35 3.14
C VAL A 12 1.19 -42.41 4.09
N GLU A 13 0.67 -42.50 5.31
CA GLU A 13 1.10 -43.47 6.32
C GLU A 13 0.87 -44.92 5.84
N ASP A 14 -0.35 -45.23 5.41
CA ASP A 14 -0.74 -46.57 4.98
C ASP A 14 0.01 -47.00 3.70
N PHE A 15 0.22 -46.08 2.76
CA PHE A 15 1.00 -46.35 1.55
C PHE A 15 2.45 -46.74 1.88
N ILE A 16 3.08 -46.07 2.84
CA ILE A 16 4.45 -46.37 3.28
C ILE A 16 4.48 -47.72 4.02
N GLN A 17 3.50 -48.00 4.88
CA GLN A 17 3.45 -49.24 5.66
C GLN A 17 3.14 -50.49 4.82
N ASN A 18 2.31 -50.36 3.78
CA ASN A 18 1.81 -51.50 2.97
C ASN A 18 2.62 -51.75 1.68
N GLY A 19 3.93 -51.45 1.71
CA GLY A 19 4.84 -51.74 0.59
C GLY A 19 4.57 -50.93 -0.67
N GLU A 20 4.13 -49.68 -0.53
CA GLU A 20 3.91 -48.73 -1.63
C GLU A 20 2.85 -49.20 -2.67
N SER A 21 1.89 -50.00 -2.22
CA SER A 21 0.80 -50.52 -3.06
C SER A 21 -0.44 -49.62 -3.01
N PRO A 22 -0.74 -48.85 -4.07
CA PRO A 22 -1.90 -47.95 -4.07
C PRO A 22 -3.24 -48.71 -4.01
N ILE A 23 -3.28 -49.98 -4.43
CA ILE A 23 -4.48 -50.82 -4.35
C ILE A 23 -4.77 -51.19 -2.89
N ASN A 24 -3.74 -51.58 -2.14
CA ASN A 24 -3.89 -51.88 -0.71
C ASN A 24 -4.29 -50.63 0.06
N THR A 25 -3.68 -49.49 -0.26
CA THR A 25 -4.04 -48.20 0.33
C THR A 25 -5.49 -47.81 0.06
N GLN A 26 -5.99 -47.98 -1.17
CA GLN A 26 -7.39 -47.72 -1.47
C GLN A 26 -8.35 -48.66 -0.72
N ARG A 27 -7.96 -49.94 -0.53
CA ARG A 27 -8.76 -50.89 0.25
C ARG A 27 -8.79 -50.52 1.73
N ALA A 28 -7.64 -50.23 2.33
CA ALA A 28 -7.51 -49.79 3.72
C ALA A 28 -8.26 -48.47 3.96
N PHE A 29 -8.18 -47.53 3.00
CA PHE A 29 -8.91 -46.27 3.04
C PHE A 29 -10.43 -46.49 3.09
N ARG A 30 -10.96 -47.41 2.28
CA ARG A 30 -12.40 -47.74 2.31
C ARG A 30 -12.84 -48.28 3.68
N VAL A 31 -12.04 -49.15 4.28
CA VAL A 31 -12.31 -49.72 5.60
C VAL A 31 -12.26 -48.63 6.68
N ARG A 32 -11.20 -47.81 6.68
CA ARG A 32 -10.98 -46.75 7.68
C ARG A 32 -12.11 -45.73 7.71
N PHE A 33 -12.60 -45.31 6.55
CA PHE A 33 -13.61 -44.26 6.42
C PHE A 33 -15.02 -44.80 6.11
N ALA A 34 -15.26 -46.10 6.33
CA ALA A 34 -16.55 -46.76 6.14
C ALA A 34 -17.23 -46.48 4.79
N LEU A 35 -16.46 -46.52 3.70
CA LEU A 35 -16.92 -46.17 2.35
C LEU A 35 -17.50 -47.37 1.60
N GLY A 36 -18.72 -47.21 1.07
CA GLY A 36 -19.40 -48.17 0.22
C GLY A 36 -18.76 -48.31 -1.17
N ARG A 37 -19.11 -49.39 -1.90
CA ARG A 37 -18.41 -49.82 -3.14
C ARG A 37 -18.31 -48.74 -4.23
N ARG A 38 -19.30 -47.85 -4.32
CA ARG A 38 -19.37 -46.76 -5.30
C ARG A 38 -18.82 -45.42 -4.78
N ASP A 39 -18.50 -45.34 -3.50
CA ASP A 39 -17.98 -44.11 -2.92
C ASP A 39 -16.58 -43.81 -3.45
N PRO A 40 -16.25 -42.51 -3.63
CA PRO A 40 -14.99 -42.10 -4.20
C PRO A 40 -13.84 -42.44 -3.27
N VAL A 41 -12.73 -42.88 -3.87
CA VAL A 41 -11.44 -43.06 -3.20
C VAL A 41 -10.38 -42.24 -3.95
N PRO A 42 -9.28 -41.83 -3.30
CA PRO A 42 -8.18 -41.16 -3.98
C PRO A 42 -7.67 -42.04 -5.13
N ASP A 43 -7.54 -41.49 -6.33
CA ASP A 43 -7.01 -42.25 -7.47
C ASP A 43 -5.51 -42.52 -7.29
N LYS A 44 -4.96 -43.48 -8.05
CA LYS A 44 -3.56 -43.86 -7.92
C LYS A 44 -2.61 -42.67 -8.12
N LYS A 45 -2.92 -41.78 -9.09
CA LYS A 45 -2.11 -40.59 -9.39
C LYS A 45 -2.10 -39.60 -8.23
N THR A 46 -3.23 -39.41 -7.56
CA THR A 46 -3.38 -38.55 -6.38
C THR A 46 -2.59 -39.11 -5.21
N ILE A 47 -2.65 -40.43 -4.99
CA ILE A 47 -1.85 -41.11 -3.95
C ILE A 47 -0.36 -40.86 -4.19
N TYR A 48 0.14 -41.15 -5.38
CA TYR A 48 1.54 -40.89 -5.73
C TYR A 48 1.91 -39.41 -5.59
N SER A 49 1.04 -38.49 -6.01
CA SER A 49 1.30 -37.05 -5.87
C SER A 49 1.39 -36.62 -4.41
N TRP A 50 0.52 -37.12 -3.54
CA TRP A 50 0.56 -36.80 -2.11
C TRP A 50 1.81 -37.33 -1.44
N VAL A 51 2.18 -38.58 -1.72
CA VAL A 51 3.39 -39.21 -1.18
C VAL A 51 4.64 -38.50 -1.69
N ALA A 52 4.70 -38.14 -2.98
CA ALA A 52 5.80 -37.38 -3.54
C ALA A 52 5.93 -35.99 -2.90
N ASN A 53 4.83 -35.24 -2.79
CA ASN A 53 4.83 -33.94 -2.11
C ASN A 53 5.27 -34.07 -0.64
N PHE A 54 4.81 -35.13 0.04
CA PHE A 54 5.19 -35.40 1.43
C PHE A 54 6.68 -35.71 1.57
N ARG A 55 7.23 -36.58 0.71
CA ARG A 55 8.67 -36.93 0.71
C ARG A 55 9.55 -35.72 0.40
N GLU A 56 9.13 -34.83 -0.49
CA GLU A 56 9.92 -33.65 -0.89
C GLU A 56 9.80 -32.48 0.11
N THR A 57 8.60 -32.23 0.64
CA THR A 57 8.29 -30.97 1.37
C THR A 57 7.76 -31.16 2.78
N GLY A 58 7.57 -32.41 3.24
CA GLY A 58 6.91 -32.72 4.52
C GLY A 58 5.40 -32.48 4.53
N SER A 59 4.79 -32.13 3.38
CA SER A 59 3.36 -31.85 3.26
C SER A 59 2.72 -32.61 2.12
N ALA A 60 1.58 -33.25 2.37
CA ALA A 60 0.77 -33.87 1.32
C ALA A 60 -0.09 -32.86 0.53
N LEU A 61 -0.05 -31.56 0.89
CA LEU A 61 -0.81 -30.52 0.21
C LEU A 61 -0.17 -30.14 -1.13
N LYS A 62 -1.03 -29.78 -2.10
CA LYS A 62 -0.56 -29.23 -3.36
C LYS A 62 0.18 -27.91 -3.08
N ARG A 63 1.38 -27.75 -3.64
CA ARG A 63 2.13 -26.49 -3.60
C ARG A 63 1.26 -25.36 -4.16
N LYS A 64 1.21 -24.24 -3.44
CA LYS A 64 0.58 -23.03 -4.01
C LYS A 64 1.35 -22.67 -5.28
N PRO A 65 0.67 -22.52 -6.43
CA PRO A 65 1.33 -22.06 -7.63
C PRO A 65 1.92 -20.66 -7.35
N PRO A 66 3.06 -20.29 -7.96
CA PRO A 66 3.77 -19.03 -7.70
C PRO A 66 2.97 -17.75 -8.06
N GLY A 67 1.70 -17.88 -8.45
CA GLY A 67 0.83 -16.76 -8.80
C GLY A 67 1.25 -16.07 -10.09
N ARG A 68 0.55 -15.00 -10.43
CA ARG A 68 0.88 -14.18 -11.59
C ARG A 68 2.06 -13.24 -11.26
N PRO A 69 3.10 -13.17 -12.10
CA PRO A 69 4.22 -12.24 -11.90
C PRO A 69 3.75 -10.77 -11.83
N ARG A 70 4.35 -9.98 -10.93
CA ARG A 70 4.12 -8.53 -10.83
C ARG A 70 4.91 -7.80 -11.92
N THR A 71 4.26 -7.41 -13.01
CA THR A 71 4.91 -6.68 -14.12
C THR A 71 5.04 -5.17 -13.83
N ALA A 72 3.94 -4.52 -13.44
CA ALA A 72 3.92 -3.07 -13.26
C ALA A 72 4.67 -2.56 -12.01
N THR A 73 4.96 -3.43 -11.04
CA THR A 73 5.73 -3.10 -9.83
C THR A 73 6.91 -4.06 -9.66
N GLY A 74 7.49 -4.52 -10.77
CA GLY A 74 8.71 -5.29 -10.74
C GLY A 74 9.91 -4.43 -10.32
N PRO A 75 11.06 -5.03 -9.97
CA PRO A 75 12.24 -4.32 -9.46
C PRO A 75 12.66 -3.14 -10.34
N GLY A 76 12.76 -3.33 -11.67
CA GLY A 76 13.17 -2.25 -12.57
C GLY A 76 12.24 -1.03 -12.56
N ASN A 77 10.93 -1.22 -12.40
CA ASN A 77 9.99 -0.10 -12.26
C ASN A 77 10.10 0.57 -10.88
N VAL A 78 10.41 -0.20 -9.83
CA VAL A 78 10.65 0.35 -8.48
C VAL A 78 11.86 1.26 -8.51
N ASP A 79 12.95 0.83 -9.14
CA ASP A 79 14.18 1.60 -9.25
C ASP A 79 13.99 2.84 -10.12
N ALA A 80 13.29 2.72 -11.25
CA ALA A 80 12.95 3.86 -12.11
C ALA A 80 12.11 4.92 -11.38
N VAL A 81 11.11 4.48 -10.60
CA VAL A 81 10.30 5.40 -9.76
C VAL A 81 11.16 6.06 -8.69
N ARG A 82 12.03 5.30 -8.00
CA ARG A 82 12.94 5.83 -6.98
C ARG A 82 13.84 6.92 -7.55
N ALA A 83 14.50 6.65 -8.67
CA ALA A 83 15.38 7.61 -9.33
C ALA A 83 14.61 8.85 -9.80
N SER A 84 13.41 8.67 -10.37
CA SER A 84 12.59 9.79 -10.83
C SER A 84 12.17 10.73 -9.70
N VAL A 85 11.80 10.17 -8.53
CA VAL A 85 11.43 10.96 -7.35
C VAL A 85 12.64 11.69 -6.79
N GLN A 86 13.79 11.04 -6.70
CA GLN A 86 15.04 11.68 -6.25
C GLN A 86 15.45 12.84 -7.17
N GLN A 87 15.29 12.68 -8.49
CA GLN A 87 15.61 13.73 -9.47
C GLN A 87 14.63 14.92 -9.40
N SER A 88 13.38 14.69 -9.00
CA SER A 88 12.34 15.72 -9.02
C SER A 88 11.32 15.52 -7.89
N PRO A 89 11.70 15.72 -6.63
CA PRO A 89 10.89 15.36 -5.45
C PRO A 89 9.58 16.16 -5.36
N ARG A 90 9.53 17.33 -6.02
CA ARG A 90 8.38 18.24 -6.01
C ARG A 90 7.33 17.91 -7.08
N ARG A 91 7.60 16.95 -7.97
CA ARG A 91 6.61 16.52 -8.96
C ARG A 91 5.56 15.66 -8.28
N SER A 92 4.32 15.79 -8.73
CA SER A 92 3.24 14.93 -8.25
C SER A 92 3.43 13.50 -8.77
N ALA A 93 2.88 12.51 -8.05
CA ALA A 93 2.86 11.12 -8.50
C ALA A 93 2.32 10.97 -9.93
N LYS A 94 1.29 11.76 -10.30
CA LYS A 94 0.73 11.79 -11.66
C LYS A 94 1.75 12.25 -12.71
N LYS A 95 2.59 13.25 -12.39
CA LYS A 95 3.66 13.71 -13.30
C LYS A 95 4.76 12.65 -13.44
N HIS A 96 5.14 11.97 -12.36
CA HIS A 96 6.09 10.84 -12.44
C HIS A 96 5.52 9.69 -13.27
N ALA A 97 4.24 9.35 -13.08
CA ALA A 97 3.54 8.33 -13.85
C ALA A 97 3.55 8.63 -15.35
N ALA A 98 3.23 9.86 -15.74
CA ALA A 98 3.29 10.30 -17.13
C ALA A 98 4.72 10.21 -17.71
N ALA A 99 5.73 10.67 -16.97
CA ALA A 99 7.12 10.63 -17.41
C ALA A 99 7.66 9.21 -17.59
N LEU A 100 7.31 8.30 -16.67
CA LEU A 100 7.78 6.91 -16.66
C LEU A 100 6.93 5.97 -17.53
N ARG A 101 5.81 6.47 -18.09
CA ARG A 101 4.81 5.65 -18.81
C ARG A 101 4.27 4.48 -17.97
N ILE A 102 4.16 4.69 -16.66
CA ILE A 102 3.56 3.75 -15.69
C ILE A 102 2.21 4.32 -15.26
N SER A 103 1.22 3.47 -14.99
CA SER A 103 -0.05 3.97 -14.47
C SER A 103 0.11 4.66 -13.11
N ASP A 104 -0.61 5.76 -12.88
CA ASP A 104 -0.58 6.53 -11.62
C ASP A 104 -0.84 5.63 -10.40
N ARG A 105 -1.76 4.67 -10.53
CA ARG A 105 -2.03 3.67 -9.47
C ARG A 105 -0.82 2.82 -9.14
N SER A 106 -0.05 2.39 -10.14
CA SER A 106 1.16 1.59 -9.92
C SER A 106 2.27 2.42 -9.31
N VAL A 107 2.47 3.66 -9.77
CA VAL A 107 3.45 4.58 -9.15
C VAL A 107 3.12 4.82 -7.68
N ARG A 108 1.87 5.15 -7.34
CA ARG A 108 1.46 5.33 -5.93
C ARG A 108 1.64 4.08 -5.08
N ARG A 109 1.40 2.91 -5.66
CA ARG A 109 1.62 1.62 -4.98
C ARG A 109 3.12 1.37 -4.74
N ILE A 110 3.97 1.68 -5.71
CA ILE A 110 5.43 1.59 -5.56
C ILE A 110 5.91 2.54 -4.47
N LEU A 111 5.51 3.81 -4.53
CA LEU A 111 5.86 4.83 -3.54
C LEU A 111 5.51 4.37 -2.12
N ASN A 112 4.28 3.88 -1.91
CA ASN A 112 3.81 3.50 -0.58
C ASN A 112 4.34 2.12 -0.13
N ARG A 113 4.17 1.07 -0.93
CA ARG A 113 4.41 -0.31 -0.49
C ARG A 113 5.86 -0.74 -0.64
N ASP A 114 6.49 -0.36 -1.73
CA ASP A 114 7.82 -0.84 -2.11
C ASP A 114 8.90 0.16 -1.64
N LEU A 115 8.66 1.47 -1.70
CA LEU A 115 9.59 2.53 -1.26
C LEU A 115 9.30 3.13 0.13
N LYS A 116 8.19 2.74 0.77
CA LYS A 116 7.79 3.22 2.11
C LYS A 116 7.71 4.75 2.25
N MET A 117 7.45 5.45 1.15
CA MET A 117 7.26 6.90 1.16
C MET A 117 5.81 7.28 1.47
N HIS A 118 5.66 8.41 2.14
CA HIS A 118 4.39 9.01 2.51
C HIS A 118 4.14 10.31 1.75
N PRO A 119 2.88 10.61 1.39
CA PRO A 119 2.54 11.85 0.73
C PRO A 119 2.38 12.98 1.75
N TYR A 120 3.21 14.00 1.67
CA TYR A 120 3.12 15.18 2.52
C TYR A 120 2.53 16.36 1.76
N LYS A 121 1.58 17.06 2.40
CA LYS A 121 0.92 18.24 1.82
C LYS A 121 1.83 19.45 1.97
N ILE A 122 1.98 20.23 0.89
CA ILE A 122 2.68 21.51 0.97
C ILE A 122 1.82 22.49 1.78
N VAL A 123 2.43 23.04 2.84
CA VAL A 123 1.81 24.05 3.69
C VAL A 123 2.42 25.41 3.37
N THR A 124 1.62 26.30 2.78
CA THR A 124 1.92 27.73 2.73
C THR A 124 1.47 28.36 4.04
N ALA A 125 2.40 29.05 4.69
CA ALA A 125 2.18 29.88 5.87
C ALA A 125 2.89 31.22 5.66
N GLN A 126 2.43 32.27 6.34
CA GLN A 126 3.18 33.53 6.41
C GLN A 126 4.40 33.34 7.32
N GLU A 127 5.51 33.94 6.94
CA GLU A 127 6.69 34.02 7.80
C GLU A 127 6.36 34.91 9.00
N LEU A 128 6.69 34.43 10.21
CA LEU A 128 6.54 35.19 11.44
C LEU A 128 7.93 35.60 11.91
N SER A 129 8.17 36.89 12.03
CA SER A 129 9.35 37.41 12.70
C SER A 129 9.21 37.33 14.22
N GLU A 130 10.32 37.44 14.95
CA GLU A 130 10.29 37.47 16.42
C GLU A 130 9.44 38.62 16.96
N ARG A 131 9.44 39.77 16.26
CA ARG A 131 8.61 40.93 16.60
C ARG A 131 7.12 40.62 16.47
N ASP A 132 6.74 39.89 15.43
CA ASP A 132 5.33 39.54 15.18
C ASP A 132 4.77 38.70 16.33
N CYS A 133 5.59 37.85 16.94
CA CYS A 133 5.17 37.08 18.11
C CYS A 133 4.68 37.98 19.24
N GLY A 134 5.47 38.99 19.62
CA GLY A 134 5.11 39.95 20.66
C GLY A 134 3.87 40.76 20.32
N VAL A 135 3.79 41.28 19.09
CA VAL A 135 2.64 42.07 18.62
C VAL A 135 1.35 41.24 18.63
N ARG A 136 1.40 39.99 18.17
CA ARG A 136 0.24 39.09 18.14
C ARG A 136 -0.25 38.74 19.55
N VAL A 137 0.66 38.49 20.49
CA VAL A 137 0.30 38.23 21.88
C VAL A 137 -0.38 39.45 22.51
N SER A 138 0.18 40.65 22.30
CA SER A 138 -0.43 41.90 22.78
C SER A 138 -1.83 42.08 22.22
N LEU A 139 -1.99 41.93 20.89
CA LEU A 139 -3.29 42.02 20.23
C LEU A 139 -4.30 41.03 20.83
N CYS A 140 -3.92 39.76 21.01
CA CYS A 140 -4.80 38.76 21.61
C CYS A 140 -5.22 39.14 23.04
N GLN A 141 -4.30 39.66 23.86
CA GLN A 141 -4.63 40.13 25.21
C GLN A 141 -5.57 41.33 25.18
N ASP A 142 -5.36 42.27 24.25
CA ASP A 142 -6.20 43.45 24.11
C ASP A 142 -7.61 43.08 23.63
N LEU A 143 -7.73 42.14 22.68
CA LEU A 143 -9.02 41.60 22.26
C LEU A 143 -9.75 40.93 23.44
N LEU A 144 -9.05 40.13 24.25
CA LEU A 144 -9.65 39.45 25.42
C LEU A 144 -10.13 40.42 26.51
N ARG A 145 -9.44 41.56 26.68
CA ARG A 145 -9.84 42.59 27.66
C ARG A 145 -11.03 43.41 27.19
N ASN A 146 -11.08 43.72 25.89
CA ASN A 146 -11.98 44.72 25.36
C ASN A 146 -13.24 44.14 24.69
N ILE A 147 -13.21 42.89 24.25
CA ILE A 147 -14.35 42.22 23.62
C ILE A 147 -15.05 41.34 24.65
N ARG A 148 -16.33 41.63 24.91
CA ARG A 148 -17.18 40.86 25.82
C ARG A 148 -17.78 39.66 25.10
N PRO A 149 -18.22 38.62 25.83
CA PRO A 149 -18.79 37.41 25.21
C PRO A 149 -19.98 37.64 24.26
N ASN A 150 -20.72 38.74 24.41
CA ASN A 150 -21.90 39.06 23.62
C ASN A 150 -21.66 40.16 22.57
N ASP A 151 -20.42 40.64 22.42
CA ASP A 151 -20.10 41.66 21.43
C ASP A 151 -20.09 41.06 20.02
N ILE A 152 -20.64 41.80 19.05
CA ILE A 152 -20.61 41.41 17.65
C ILE A 152 -19.36 42.02 17.02
N VAL A 153 -18.42 41.15 16.66
CA VAL A 153 -17.19 41.56 15.98
C VAL A 153 -17.29 41.17 14.51
N ILE A 154 -17.14 42.16 13.63
CA ILE A 154 -17.19 41.96 12.18
C ILE A 154 -15.78 42.18 11.63
N PHE A 155 -15.27 41.18 10.91
CA PHE A 155 -14.01 41.26 10.19
C PHE A 155 -14.28 41.21 8.69
N SER A 156 -13.46 41.93 7.93
CA SER A 156 -13.40 41.86 6.47
C SER A 156 -11.96 41.61 6.03
N ASP A 157 -11.79 40.93 4.91
CA ASP A 157 -10.50 40.70 4.27
C ASP A 157 -10.68 40.78 2.76
N GLU A 158 -9.59 41.06 2.03
CA GLU A 158 -9.56 41.10 0.58
C GLU A 158 -8.79 39.89 0.03
N ALA A 159 -9.33 39.25 -1.00
CA ALA A 159 -8.71 38.09 -1.62
C ALA A 159 -8.58 38.28 -3.13
N HIS A 160 -7.37 38.03 -3.65
CA HIS A 160 -7.15 38.01 -5.10
C HIS A 160 -7.51 36.65 -5.69
N PHE A 161 -8.28 36.66 -6.77
CA PHE A 161 -8.60 35.47 -7.55
C PHE A 161 -7.94 35.58 -8.93
N HIS A 162 -7.07 34.63 -9.26
CA HIS A 162 -6.44 34.57 -10.58
C HIS A 162 -7.27 33.67 -11.51
N LEU A 163 -7.57 34.16 -12.72
CA LEU A 163 -8.29 33.40 -13.77
C LEU A 163 -7.41 32.31 -14.41
N ASP A 164 -6.10 32.38 -14.24
CA ASP A 164 -5.12 31.51 -14.88
C ASP A 164 -4.86 30.20 -14.11
N GLY A 165 -5.87 29.67 -13.40
CA GLY A 165 -5.87 28.29 -12.89
C GLY A 165 -4.56 27.81 -12.27
N THR A 166 -3.89 28.65 -11.48
CA THR A 166 -2.58 28.32 -10.94
C THR A 166 -2.69 27.43 -9.70
N VAL A 167 -1.95 26.31 -9.75
CA VAL A 167 -1.58 25.38 -8.66
C VAL A 167 -2.63 25.18 -7.55
N ASN A 168 -3.49 24.18 -7.71
CA ASN A 168 -4.30 23.70 -6.58
C ASN A 168 -3.40 23.09 -5.49
N ARG A 169 -3.20 23.81 -4.38
CA ARG A 169 -2.43 23.38 -3.20
C ARG A 169 -2.88 22.02 -2.66
N GLN A 170 -4.16 21.64 -2.81
CA GLN A 170 -4.63 20.31 -2.39
C GLN A 170 -4.03 19.16 -3.21
N ASN A 171 -3.59 19.42 -4.43
CA ASN A 171 -2.98 18.44 -5.34
C ASN A 171 -1.44 18.43 -5.27
N CYS A 172 -0.84 19.40 -4.57
CA CYS A 172 0.59 19.48 -4.37
C CYS A 172 1.02 18.64 -3.16
N ARG A 173 1.51 17.44 -3.46
CA ARG A 173 2.13 16.55 -2.48
C ARG A 173 3.50 16.12 -2.98
N TYR A 174 4.49 16.15 -2.10
CA TYR A 174 5.77 15.49 -2.32
C TYR A 174 5.77 14.15 -1.57
N TRP A 175 6.56 13.21 -2.04
CA TRP A 175 6.67 11.88 -1.45
C TRP A 175 8.04 11.74 -0.80
N CYS A 176 8.05 11.43 0.49
CA CYS A 176 9.29 11.22 1.24
C CYS A 176 9.05 10.20 2.35
N GLU A 177 10.10 9.55 2.84
CA GLU A 177 10.01 8.62 3.97
C GLU A 177 9.72 9.36 5.28
N HIS A 178 10.38 10.51 5.47
CA HIS A 178 10.14 11.42 6.58
C HIS A 178 9.77 12.81 6.07
N ASN A 179 9.00 13.58 6.84
CA ASN A 179 8.69 14.96 6.47
C ASN A 179 9.97 15.80 6.56
N PRO A 180 10.49 16.33 5.44
CA PRO A 180 11.72 17.12 5.44
C PRO A 180 11.53 18.51 6.06
N GLN A 181 10.29 18.91 6.36
CA GLN A 181 9.94 20.24 6.90
C GLN A 181 10.53 21.40 6.06
N GLU A 182 10.72 21.17 4.75
CA GLU A 182 11.27 22.18 3.85
C GLU A 182 10.37 23.41 3.80
N LEU A 183 10.91 24.54 4.24
CA LEU A 183 10.31 25.85 4.04
C LEU A 183 10.66 26.37 2.66
N HIS A 184 9.67 26.90 1.96
CA HIS A 184 9.89 27.53 0.67
C HIS A 184 9.29 28.93 0.68
N GLN A 185 10.18 29.93 0.68
CA GLN A 185 9.80 31.33 0.72
C GLN A 185 9.50 31.83 -0.69
N ARG A 186 8.41 32.58 -0.81
CA ARG A 186 8.06 33.34 -2.01
C ARG A 186 7.50 34.69 -1.58
N PRO A 187 7.77 35.77 -2.33
CA PRO A 187 7.14 37.06 -2.08
C PRO A 187 5.62 36.93 -2.01
N LEU A 188 4.99 37.61 -1.04
CA LEU A 188 3.54 37.58 -0.86
C LEU A 188 2.80 38.11 -2.09
N HIS A 189 3.34 39.14 -2.72
CA HIS A 189 2.81 39.75 -3.94
C HIS A 189 3.69 39.40 -5.14
N SER A 190 3.05 38.92 -6.20
CA SER A 190 3.66 38.81 -7.53
C SER A 190 3.89 40.23 -8.06
N SER A 191 4.98 40.47 -8.80
CA SER A 191 5.27 41.76 -9.46
C SER A 191 4.20 42.21 -10.46
N LYS A 192 3.21 41.36 -10.75
CA LYS A 192 2.04 41.67 -11.59
C LYS A 192 0.85 42.24 -10.81
N VAL A 193 0.98 42.46 -9.51
CA VAL A 193 -0.09 42.96 -8.65
C VAL A 193 0.40 44.25 -7.98
N THR A 194 -0.18 45.38 -8.36
CA THR A 194 -0.11 46.68 -7.67
C THR A 194 -1.06 46.70 -6.50
#